data_AF-A0A2R6EL34-F1
#
_entry.id   AF-A0A2R6EL34-F1
#
_cell.length_a   1.000
_cell.length_b   1.000
_cell.length_c   1.000
_cell.angle_alpha   90.00
_cell.angle_beta   90.00
_cell.angle_gamma   90.00
#
_symmetry.space_group_name_H-M   'P 1'
#
loop_
_entity.id
_entity.type
_entity.pdbx_description
1 polymer ?
#
loop_
_entity_poly.entity_id
_entity_poly.type
_entity_poly.pdbx_seq_one_letter_code
_entity_poly.pdbx_strand_id
1 'polypeptide(L)'
;MEIREARTGDVDGIRNVALESLRASYGDVLDEDVIDDAVEQWYAEDAMTDQLREDGMVYLVAVASDTVVGFSQSLVVPEDGTATVLWLHVDPDNRDQKIGTTLLKHTQATLSERGVDRVAAEVLAGNERGNRFYEAHGFEKAGEGETEIAGETYVENRYVQAGQAKFETREFEGRTLYVDWTEAHRGSKAPFYAAYSDEDGDDLYGYFCSNCASFDTAMDSMERLECNDCGNQKKPVRWDASYL
;
A
#
# COMPACT_ATOMS: atom_id res chain seq x y z
N MET A 1 18.53 16.30 -8.93
CA MET A 1 17.35 15.59 -8.42
C MET A 1 17.54 15.37 -6.94
N GLU A 2 16.58 15.78 -6.14
CA GLU A 2 16.54 15.62 -4.68
C GLU A 2 15.45 14.61 -4.32
N ILE A 3 15.69 13.73 -3.35
CA ILE A 3 14.64 12.92 -2.72
C ILE A 3 14.45 13.42 -1.29
N ARG A 4 13.21 13.73 -0.92
CA ARG A 4 12.86 14.21 0.43
C ARG A 4 11.44 13.84 0.80
N GLU A 5 11.11 13.93 2.09
CA GLU A 5 9.71 13.84 2.52
C GLU A 5 8.86 14.94 1.88
N ALA A 6 7.64 14.56 1.50
CA ALA A 6 6.67 15.46 0.91
C ALA A 6 6.18 16.49 1.92
N ARG A 7 5.80 17.65 1.41
CA ARG A 7 5.22 18.77 2.15
C ARG A 7 3.89 19.14 1.52
N THR A 8 3.07 19.91 2.21
CA THR A 8 1.77 20.37 1.68
C THR A 8 1.91 21.11 0.35
N GLY A 9 3.02 21.82 0.11
CA GLY A 9 3.29 22.47 -1.18
C GLY A 9 3.62 21.52 -2.34
N ASP A 10 3.79 20.22 -2.10
CA ASP A 10 4.06 19.23 -3.14
C ASP A 10 2.78 18.53 -3.65
N VAL A 11 1.61 18.80 -3.02
CA VAL A 11 0.34 18.10 -3.29
C VAL A 11 -0.04 18.15 -4.77
N ASP A 12 -0.01 19.33 -5.38
CA ASP A 12 -0.33 19.48 -6.81
C ASP A 12 0.64 18.69 -7.70
N GLY A 13 1.92 18.69 -7.36
CA GLY A 13 2.94 17.95 -8.09
C GLY A 13 2.74 16.44 -7.98
N ILE A 14 2.39 15.94 -6.79
CA ILE A 14 2.10 14.52 -6.57
C ILE A 14 0.83 14.11 -7.33
N ARG A 15 -0.24 14.92 -7.27
CA ARG A 15 -1.48 14.68 -8.02
C ARG A 15 -1.20 14.58 -9.52
N ASN A 16 -0.43 15.53 -10.07
CA ASN A 16 -0.08 15.51 -11.50
C ASN A 16 0.71 14.26 -11.88
N VAL A 17 1.72 13.89 -11.10
CA VAL A 17 2.51 12.67 -11.35
C VAL A 17 1.65 11.40 -11.26
N ALA A 18 0.73 11.33 -10.29
CA ALA A 18 -0.18 10.21 -10.14
C ALA A 18 -1.07 10.07 -11.38
N LEU A 19 -1.71 11.16 -11.80
CA LEU A 19 -2.59 11.21 -12.97
C LEU A 19 -1.87 10.72 -14.24
N GLU A 20 -0.76 11.38 -14.59
CA GLU A 20 -0.01 11.08 -15.81
C GLU A 20 0.56 9.65 -15.77
N SER A 21 1.05 9.22 -14.60
CA SER A 21 1.58 7.86 -14.46
C SER A 21 0.50 6.78 -14.51
N LEU A 22 -0.72 7.04 -14.03
CA LEU A 22 -1.83 6.09 -14.08
C LEU A 22 -2.36 5.98 -15.51
N ARG A 23 -2.64 7.10 -16.18
CA ARG A 23 -3.04 7.13 -17.60
C ARG A 23 -2.05 6.38 -18.48
N ALA A 24 -0.74 6.61 -18.29
CA ALA A 24 0.30 5.94 -19.06
C ALA A 24 0.50 4.44 -18.73
N SER A 25 0.04 3.97 -17.56
CA SER A 25 0.24 2.57 -17.13
C SER A 25 -1.02 1.72 -17.27
N TYR A 26 -2.19 2.36 -17.22
CA TYR A 26 -3.48 1.70 -17.10
C TYR A 26 -4.52 2.20 -18.11
N GLY A 27 -4.22 3.17 -18.98
CA GLY A 27 -5.17 3.66 -19.98
C GLY A 27 -5.62 2.63 -21.02
N ASP A 28 -4.94 1.48 -21.10
CA ASP A 28 -5.39 0.33 -21.93
C ASP A 28 -6.43 -0.55 -21.22
N VAL A 29 -6.57 -0.42 -19.89
CA VAL A 29 -7.44 -1.26 -19.05
C VAL A 29 -8.50 -0.48 -18.27
N LEU A 30 -8.28 0.81 -18.02
CA LEU A 30 -9.20 1.70 -17.32
C LEU A 30 -9.50 2.91 -18.21
N ASP A 31 -10.76 3.33 -18.24
CA ASP A 31 -11.19 4.53 -18.93
C ASP A 31 -10.53 5.78 -18.32
N GLU A 32 -10.25 6.80 -19.15
CA GLU A 32 -9.60 8.03 -18.70
C GLU A 32 -10.41 8.74 -17.62
N ASP A 33 -11.73 8.83 -17.78
CA ASP A 33 -12.64 9.43 -16.81
C ASP A 33 -12.59 8.70 -15.44
N VAL A 34 -12.43 7.37 -15.45
CA VAL A 34 -12.28 6.56 -14.21
C VAL A 34 -10.99 6.91 -13.49
N ILE A 35 -9.88 7.04 -14.22
CA ILE A 35 -8.58 7.42 -13.66
C ILE A 35 -8.64 8.85 -13.10
N ASP A 36 -9.24 9.77 -13.85
CA ASP A 36 -9.36 11.18 -13.48
C ASP A 36 -10.19 11.34 -12.19
N ASP A 37 -11.38 10.74 -12.14
CA ASP A 37 -12.26 10.77 -10.96
C ASP A 37 -11.58 10.15 -9.73
N ALA A 38 -10.88 9.03 -9.91
CA ALA A 38 -10.17 8.35 -8.83
C ALA A 38 -9.02 9.22 -8.26
N VAL A 39 -8.24 9.85 -9.13
CA VAL A 39 -7.14 10.75 -8.71
C VAL A 39 -7.68 12.00 -8.03
N GLU A 40 -8.76 12.59 -8.54
CA GLU A 40 -9.40 13.76 -7.93
C GLU A 40 -9.84 13.44 -6.49
N GLN A 41 -10.42 12.27 -6.27
CA GLN A 41 -10.85 11.83 -4.94
C GLN A 41 -9.68 11.51 -4.00
N TRP A 42 -8.71 10.68 -4.43
CA TRP A 42 -7.63 10.24 -3.54
C TRP A 42 -6.62 11.34 -3.22
N TYR A 43 -6.37 12.24 -4.18
CA TYR A 43 -5.39 13.31 -4.05
C TYR A 43 -6.04 14.68 -3.88
N ALA A 44 -7.31 14.74 -3.46
CA ALA A 44 -7.96 15.98 -3.05
C ALA A 44 -7.09 16.72 -2.01
N GLU A 45 -6.98 18.05 -2.13
CA GLU A 45 -5.95 18.82 -1.40
C GLU A 45 -6.09 18.68 0.12
N ASP A 46 -7.31 18.77 0.63
CA ASP A 46 -7.60 18.61 2.05
C ASP A 46 -7.29 17.18 2.54
N ALA A 47 -7.74 16.16 1.78
CA ALA A 47 -7.53 14.76 2.12
C ALA A 47 -6.04 14.39 2.16
N MET A 48 -5.29 14.84 1.15
CA MET A 48 -3.86 14.59 1.08
C MET A 48 -3.08 15.35 2.15
N THR A 49 -3.49 16.59 2.45
CA THR A 49 -2.88 17.39 3.52
C THR A 49 -3.04 16.71 4.89
N ASP A 50 -4.19 16.12 5.16
CA ASP A 50 -4.40 15.34 6.37
C ASP A 50 -3.62 14.03 6.34
N GLN A 51 -3.56 13.35 5.19
CA GLN A 51 -2.79 12.12 5.04
C GLN A 51 -1.27 12.32 5.23
N LEU A 52 -0.73 13.46 4.78
CA LEU A 52 0.67 13.84 5.01
C LEU A 52 1.00 14.06 6.51
N ARG A 53 -0.02 14.20 7.35
CA ARG A 53 0.12 14.36 8.81
C ARG A 53 -0.17 13.08 9.59
N GLU A 54 -0.65 12.01 8.92
CA GLU A 54 -0.86 10.73 9.58
C GLU A 54 0.51 10.11 9.93
N ASP A 55 0.77 9.81 11.21
CA ASP A 55 2.06 9.27 11.68
C ASP A 55 2.49 7.99 10.95
N GLY A 56 1.51 7.16 10.55
CA GLY A 56 1.73 5.91 9.81
C GLY A 56 1.87 6.09 8.30
N MET A 57 1.81 7.31 7.75
CA MET A 57 1.93 7.54 6.31
C MET A 57 3.25 8.22 5.97
N VAL A 58 4.01 7.64 5.05
CA VAL A 58 5.28 8.20 4.56
C VAL A 58 5.17 8.49 3.08
N TYR A 59 5.42 9.75 2.71
CA TYR A 59 5.51 10.19 1.33
C TYR A 59 6.92 10.73 1.06
N LEU A 60 7.59 10.15 0.06
CA LEU A 60 8.82 10.70 -0.49
C LEU A 60 8.55 11.23 -1.90
N VAL A 61 9.09 12.39 -2.21
CA VAL A 61 9.05 13.00 -3.55
C VAL A 61 10.43 13.05 -4.17
N ALA A 62 10.49 12.80 -5.47
CA ALA A 62 11.64 13.11 -6.31
C ALA A 62 11.41 14.47 -6.97
N VAL A 63 12.29 15.42 -6.69
CA VAL A 63 12.19 16.80 -7.19
C VAL A 63 13.33 17.09 -8.17
N ALA A 64 12.99 17.55 -9.36
CA ALA A 64 13.90 18.02 -10.38
C ALA A 64 13.50 19.43 -10.82
N SER A 65 14.42 20.39 -10.70
CA SER A 65 14.18 21.80 -11.05
C SER A 65 12.89 22.36 -10.41
N ASP A 66 12.74 22.16 -9.09
CA ASP A 66 11.58 22.56 -8.30
C ASP A 66 10.24 21.92 -8.71
N THR A 67 10.27 20.90 -9.57
CA THR A 67 9.09 20.15 -10.02
C THR A 67 9.15 18.73 -9.46
N VAL A 68 8.02 18.25 -8.92
CA VAL A 68 7.87 16.83 -8.53
C VAL A 68 7.79 15.99 -9.79
N VAL A 69 8.69 15.01 -9.94
CA VAL A 69 8.79 14.11 -11.11
C VAL A 69 8.58 12.63 -10.74
N GLY A 70 8.30 12.37 -9.46
CA GLY A 70 8.06 11.03 -8.94
C GLY A 70 7.74 11.08 -7.46
N PHE A 71 7.05 10.06 -6.95
CA PHE A 71 6.83 9.90 -5.53
C PHE A 71 6.70 8.43 -5.12
N SER A 72 6.88 8.16 -3.84
CA SER A 72 6.48 6.91 -3.20
C SER A 72 5.57 7.21 -2.02
N GLN A 73 4.58 6.35 -1.81
CA GLN A 73 3.67 6.36 -0.69
C GLN A 73 3.74 5.03 0.05
N SER A 74 3.95 5.08 1.35
CA SER A 74 4.03 3.90 2.21
C SER A 74 3.14 4.05 3.43
N LEU A 75 2.48 2.95 3.78
CA LEU A 75 1.88 2.76 5.11
C LEU A 75 2.93 2.11 6.00
N VAL A 76 3.17 2.65 7.18
CA VAL A 76 4.19 2.21 8.13
C VAL A 76 3.53 1.89 9.46
N VAL A 77 3.88 0.75 10.03
CA VAL A 77 3.48 0.34 11.38
C VAL A 77 4.74 0.02 12.17
N PRO A 78 5.40 1.04 12.75
CA PRO A 78 6.65 0.84 13.46
C PRO A 78 6.54 -0.18 14.60
N GLU A 79 5.38 -0.25 15.26
CA GLU A 79 5.10 -1.19 16.36
C GLU A 79 5.15 -2.66 15.91
N ASP A 80 4.76 -2.93 14.67
CA ASP A 80 4.82 -4.26 14.06
C ASP A 80 6.13 -4.51 13.31
N GLY A 81 6.95 -3.48 13.12
CA GLY A 81 8.14 -3.53 12.26
C GLY A 81 7.81 -3.64 10.77
N THR A 82 6.58 -3.33 10.35
CA THR A 82 6.12 -3.54 8.97
C THR A 82 5.90 -2.22 8.22
N ALA A 83 6.01 -2.28 6.89
CA ALA A 83 5.52 -1.24 6.01
C ALA A 83 5.07 -1.83 4.66
N THR A 84 4.08 -1.19 4.04
CA THR A 84 3.62 -1.51 2.68
C THR A 84 3.85 -0.31 1.77
N VAL A 85 4.60 -0.49 0.70
CA VAL A 85 4.69 0.49 -0.40
C VAL A 85 3.39 0.39 -1.21
N LEU A 86 2.50 1.34 -0.99
CA LEU A 86 1.18 1.40 -1.63
C LEU A 86 1.30 1.91 -3.08
N TRP A 87 2.14 2.92 -3.28
CA TRP A 87 2.35 3.52 -4.59
C TRP A 87 3.79 3.94 -4.80
N LEU A 88 4.27 3.76 -6.04
CA LEU A 88 5.54 4.32 -6.50
C LEU A 88 5.35 4.76 -7.95
N HIS A 89 5.26 6.07 -8.15
CA HIS A 89 5.02 6.67 -9.46
C HIS A 89 6.22 7.48 -9.90
N VAL A 90 6.44 7.46 -11.21
CA VAL A 90 7.38 8.33 -11.90
C VAL A 90 6.64 8.91 -13.08
N ASP A 91 6.76 10.24 -13.20
CA ASP A 91 6.25 10.99 -14.33
C ASP A 91 6.69 10.32 -15.65
N PRO A 92 5.77 10.04 -16.60
CA PRO A 92 6.07 9.30 -17.82
C PRO A 92 7.23 9.88 -18.64
N ASP A 93 7.33 11.20 -18.74
CA ASP A 93 8.39 11.90 -19.50
C ASP A 93 9.76 11.80 -18.79
N ASN A 94 9.76 11.43 -17.52
CA ASN A 94 10.94 11.28 -16.69
C ASN A 94 11.30 9.81 -16.39
N ARG A 95 10.58 8.85 -17.00
CA ARG A 95 10.90 7.41 -16.88
C ARG A 95 12.27 7.09 -17.50
N ASP A 96 12.79 5.91 -17.15
CA ASP A 96 14.08 5.37 -17.61
C ASP A 96 15.33 6.16 -17.18
N GLN A 97 15.16 7.19 -16.36
CA GLN A 97 16.26 7.94 -15.72
C GLN A 97 16.64 7.40 -14.33
N LYS A 98 16.25 6.15 -14.01
CA LYS A 98 16.44 5.50 -12.71
C LYS A 98 15.79 6.22 -11.51
N ILE A 99 14.80 7.10 -11.76
CA ILE A 99 14.08 7.82 -10.71
C ILE A 99 13.35 6.83 -9.80
N GLY A 100 12.61 5.87 -10.37
CA GLY A 100 11.90 4.86 -9.58
C GLY A 100 12.82 4.01 -8.71
N THR A 101 13.96 3.56 -9.25
CA THR A 101 15.00 2.86 -8.47
C THR A 101 15.56 3.72 -7.34
N THR A 102 15.75 5.02 -7.60
CA THR A 102 16.29 5.94 -6.59
C THR A 102 15.26 6.18 -5.49
N LEU A 103 14.00 6.41 -5.86
CA LEU A 103 12.87 6.51 -4.92
C LEU A 103 12.80 5.27 -4.05
N LEU A 104 12.70 4.06 -4.63
CA LEU A 104 12.56 2.82 -3.86
C LEU A 104 13.70 2.63 -2.85
N LYS A 105 14.95 2.92 -3.23
CA LYS A 105 16.09 2.83 -2.32
C LYS A 105 15.99 3.82 -1.15
N HIS A 106 15.58 5.05 -1.44
CA HIS A 106 15.35 6.05 -0.40
C HIS A 106 14.16 5.66 0.49
N THR A 107 13.07 5.13 -0.08
CA THR A 107 11.93 4.60 0.66
C THR A 107 12.39 3.51 1.62
N GLN A 108 13.12 2.50 1.15
CA GLN A 108 13.65 1.42 1.99
C GLN A 108 14.55 1.95 3.12
N ALA A 109 15.45 2.89 2.81
CA ALA A 109 16.31 3.51 3.83
C ALA A 109 15.49 4.25 4.90
N THR A 110 14.52 5.08 4.49
CA THR A 110 13.63 5.81 5.41
C THR A 110 12.78 4.85 6.26
N LEU A 111 12.29 3.76 5.68
CA LEU A 111 11.53 2.75 6.41
C LEU A 111 12.42 2.05 7.46
N SER A 112 13.63 1.63 7.09
CA SER A 112 14.58 1.04 8.05
C SER A 112 14.97 1.99 9.18
N GLU A 113 15.15 3.29 8.91
CA GLU A 113 15.39 4.31 9.94
C GLU A 113 14.23 4.45 10.93
N ARG A 114 13.00 4.13 10.49
CA ARG A 114 11.78 4.11 11.31
C ARG A 114 11.55 2.77 12.02
N GLY A 115 12.52 1.86 11.99
CA GLY A 115 12.46 0.58 12.69
C GLY A 115 11.71 -0.53 11.94
N VAL A 116 11.42 -0.32 10.65
CA VAL A 116 10.78 -1.34 9.81
C VAL A 116 11.79 -2.40 9.40
N ASP A 117 11.45 -3.67 9.64
CA ASP A 117 12.22 -4.84 9.23
C ASP A 117 11.52 -5.71 8.18
N ARG A 118 10.24 -5.43 7.89
CA ARG A 118 9.44 -6.07 6.84
C ARG A 118 8.82 -5.06 5.88
N VAL A 119 9.13 -5.17 4.59
CA VAL A 119 8.60 -4.27 3.55
C VAL A 119 7.83 -5.08 2.52
N ALA A 120 6.53 -4.82 2.42
CA ALA A 120 5.65 -5.32 1.39
C ALA A 120 5.43 -4.26 0.29
N ALA A 121 4.92 -4.70 -0.86
CA ALA A 121 4.48 -3.82 -1.94
C ALA A 121 3.29 -4.41 -2.69
N GLU A 122 2.42 -3.55 -3.20
CA GLU A 122 1.23 -3.93 -3.98
C GLU A 122 1.32 -3.38 -5.41
N VAL A 123 0.87 -4.17 -6.38
CA VAL A 123 0.84 -3.78 -7.79
C VAL A 123 -0.22 -4.59 -8.54
N LEU A 124 -1.00 -3.95 -9.41
CA LEU A 124 -1.95 -4.69 -10.25
C LEU A 124 -1.23 -5.76 -11.08
N ALA A 125 -1.81 -6.95 -11.17
CA ALA A 125 -1.23 -8.07 -11.91
C ALA A 125 -1.02 -7.75 -13.39
N GLY A 126 -1.90 -6.93 -13.98
CA GLY A 126 -1.75 -6.43 -15.36
C GLY A 126 -0.59 -5.46 -15.57
N ASN A 127 -0.04 -4.85 -14.51
CA ASN A 127 1.10 -3.94 -14.63
C ASN A 127 2.42 -4.70 -14.69
N GLU A 128 2.71 -5.33 -15.84
CA GLU A 128 3.92 -6.14 -16.01
C GLU A 128 5.21 -5.35 -15.71
N ARG A 129 5.24 -4.05 -16.02
CA ARG A 129 6.40 -3.19 -15.77
C ARG A 129 6.65 -3.03 -14.27
N GLY A 130 5.60 -2.79 -13.48
CA GLY A 130 5.68 -2.67 -12.03
C GLY A 130 6.06 -3.99 -11.36
N ASN A 131 5.49 -5.10 -11.82
CA ASN A 131 5.85 -6.44 -11.34
C ASN A 131 7.34 -6.73 -11.54
N ARG A 132 7.84 -6.60 -12.78
CA ARG A 132 9.28 -6.76 -13.07
C ARG A 132 10.16 -5.78 -12.30
N PHE A 133 9.65 -4.58 -12.00
CA PHE A 133 10.38 -3.60 -11.21
C PHE A 133 10.61 -4.12 -9.79
N TYR A 134 9.59 -4.61 -9.08
CA TYR A 134 9.78 -5.15 -7.73
C TYR A 134 10.70 -6.38 -7.72
N GLU A 135 10.49 -7.34 -8.63
CA GLU A 135 11.36 -8.51 -8.78
C GLU A 135 12.84 -8.13 -8.97
N ALA A 136 13.11 -7.16 -9.86
CA ALA A 136 14.47 -6.69 -10.12
C ALA A 136 15.12 -5.94 -8.93
N HIS A 137 14.34 -5.51 -7.95
CA HIS A 137 14.80 -4.79 -6.76
C HIS A 137 14.75 -5.63 -5.48
N GLY A 138 14.75 -6.96 -5.63
CA GLY A 138 14.90 -7.88 -4.51
C GLY A 138 13.62 -8.11 -3.73
N PHE A 139 12.47 -7.99 -4.39
CA PHE A 139 11.20 -8.45 -3.87
C PHE A 139 10.81 -9.79 -4.49
N GLU A 140 10.11 -10.61 -3.72
CA GLU A 140 9.56 -11.89 -4.10
C GLU A 140 8.04 -11.82 -3.99
N LYS A 141 7.33 -12.42 -4.96
CA LYS A 141 5.86 -12.45 -4.93
C LYS A 141 5.42 -13.33 -3.75
N ALA A 142 4.63 -12.74 -2.86
CA ALA A 142 4.14 -13.37 -1.63
C ALA A 142 2.69 -13.85 -1.74
N GLY A 143 1.90 -13.27 -2.65
CA GLY A 143 0.51 -13.63 -2.83
C GLY A 143 -0.20 -12.77 -3.87
N GLU A 144 -1.51 -12.97 -3.93
CA GLU A 144 -2.43 -12.18 -4.76
C GLU A 144 -3.63 -11.76 -3.91
N GLY A 145 -4.18 -10.59 -4.20
CA GLY A 145 -5.45 -10.11 -3.67
C GLY A 145 -6.34 -9.60 -4.79
N GLU A 146 -7.57 -9.26 -4.43
CA GLU A 146 -8.50 -8.61 -5.35
C GLU A 146 -8.73 -7.16 -4.89
N THR A 147 -8.95 -6.28 -5.86
CA THR A 147 -9.33 -4.90 -5.60
C THR A 147 -10.40 -4.49 -6.60
N GLU A 148 -11.36 -3.69 -6.15
CA GLU A 148 -12.40 -3.16 -7.02
C GLU A 148 -12.00 -1.77 -7.52
N ILE A 149 -12.08 -1.58 -8.84
CA ILE A 149 -11.84 -0.29 -9.51
C ILE A 149 -13.02 -0.05 -10.43
N ALA A 150 -13.77 1.02 -10.19
CA ALA A 150 -14.96 1.38 -10.97
C ALA A 150 -15.99 0.23 -11.14
N GLY A 151 -16.17 -0.59 -10.11
CA GLY A 151 -17.12 -1.72 -10.13
C GLY A 151 -16.61 -2.96 -10.87
N GLU A 152 -15.35 -2.97 -11.29
CA GLU A 152 -14.68 -4.14 -11.86
C GLU A 152 -13.60 -4.67 -10.91
N THR A 153 -13.49 -5.99 -10.83
CA THR A 153 -12.51 -6.66 -9.97
C THR A 153 -11.19 -6.88 -10.70
N TYR A 154 -10.09 -6.44 -10.09
CA TYR A 154 -8.73 -6.58 -10.59
C TYR A 154 -7.88 -7.37 -9.60
N VAL A 155 -6.97 -8.18 -10.13
CA VAL A 155 -5.99 -8.91 -9.32
C VAL A 155 -4.82 -7.98 -8.99
N GLU A 156 -4.42 -7.99 -7.73
CA GLU A 156 -3.23 -7.35 -7.19
C GLU A 156 -2.19 -8.38 -6.80
N ASN A 157 -0.96 -8.23 -7.27
CA ASN A 157 0.17 -9.00 -6.76
C ASN A 157 0.71 -8.31 -5.50
N ARG A 158 0.89 -9.11 -4.44
CA ARG A 158 1.61 -8.72 -3.23
C ARG A 158 3.03 -9.24 -3.28
N TYR A 159 3.97 -8.36 -2.96
CA TYR A 159 5.39 -8.64 -2.91
C TYR A 159 5.93 -8.40 -1.50
N VAL A 160 6.95 -9.16 -1.11
CA VAL A 160 7.73 -8.93 0.12
C VAL A 160 9.21 -8.85 -0.22
N GLN A 161 9.97 -8.03 0.49
CA GLN A 161 11.42 -7.99 0.29
C GLN A 161 12.04 -9.35 0.64
N ALA A 162 12.90 -9.84 -0.26
CA ALA A 162 13.45 -11.20 -0.18
C ALA A 162 14.14 -11.47 1.16
N GLY A 163 13.89 -12.66 1.71
CA GLY A 163 14.44 -13.10 3.00
C GLY A 163 13.64 -12.64 4.24
N GLN A 164 12.53 -11.92 4.06
CA GLN A 164 11.58 -11.62 5.14
C GLN A 164 10.47 -12.67 5.17
N ALA A 165 10.12 -13.13 6.37
CA ALA A 165 9.05 -14.10 6.54
C ALA A 165 7.68 -13.44 6.26
N LYS A 166 6.92 -14.05 5.34
CA LYS A 166 5.53 -13.69 5.04
C LYS A 166 4.63 -13.91 6.26
N PHE A 167 4.71 -15.11 6.85
CA PHE A 167 3.86 -15.51 7.96
C PHE A 167 4.59 -15.43 9.31
N GLU A 168 3.84 -15.06 10.34
CA GLU A 168 4.21 -15.29 11.75
C GLU A 168 3.15 -16.13 12.45
N THR A 169 3.61 -17.14 13.17
CA THR A 169 2.73 -18.03 13.92
C THR A 169 2.29 -17.41 15.24
N ARG A 170 1.00 -17.50 15.56
CA ARG A 170 0.41 -17.07 16.83
C ARG A 170 -0.61 -18.08 17.35
N GLU A 171 -0.67 -18.22 18.67
CA GLU A 171 -1.65 -19.10 19.33
C GLU A 171 -2.91 -18.33 19.72
N PHE A 172 -4.08 -18.85 19.35
CA PHE A 172 -5.38 -18.28 19.70
C PHE A 172 -6.40 -19.39 19.94
N GLU A 173 -7.06 -19.36 21.11
CA GLU A 173 -8.07 -20.37 21.51
C GLU A 173 -7.64 -21.84 21.33
N GLY A 174 -6.35 -22.13 21.55
CA GLY A 174 -5.79 -23.48 21.40
C GLY A 174 -5.56 -23.91 19.95
N ARG A 175 -5.54 -22.97 19.02
CA ARG A 175 -5.18 -23.16 17.62
C ARG A 175 -3.94 -22.32 17.28
N THR A 176 -3.15 -22.86 16.37
CA THR A 176 -2.05 -22.15 15.73
C THR A 176 -2.60 -21.42 14.50
N LEU A 177 -2.44 -20.10 14.45
CA LEU A 177 -2.81 -19.24 13.32
C LEU A 177 -1.56 -18.63 12.69
N TYR A 178 -1.61 -18.40 11.38
CA TYR A 178 -0.52 -17.85 10.58
C TYR A 178 -0.91 -16.45 10.12
N VAL A 179 -0.33 -15.42 10.74
CA VAL A 179 -0.59 -14.02 10.40
C VAL A 179 0.26 -13.63 9.20
N ASP A 180 -0.39 -13.24 8.11
CA ASP A 180 0.26 -12.75 6.89
C ASP A 180 0.56 -11.24 7.01
N TRP A 181 1.82 -10.90 7.25
CA TRP A 181 2.24 -9.50 7.37
C TRP A 181 2.23 -8.74 6.04
N THR A 182 2.04 -9.44 4.93
CA THR A 182 1.96 -8.84 3.59
C THR A 182 0.53 -8.47 3.21
N GLU A 183 -0.47 -9.15 3.80
CA GLU A 183 -1.89 -8.88 3.57
C GLU A 183 -2.44 -7.94 4.64
N ALA A 184 -2.10 -6.67 4.51
CA ALA A 184 -2.45 -5.62 5.46
C ALA A 184 -3.62 -4.75 4.96
N HIS A 185 -4.59 -4.49 5.84
CA HIS A 185 -5.63 -3.50 5.62
C HIS A 185 -5.45 -2.32 6.57
N ARG A 186 -5.53 -1.09 6.05
CA ARG A 186 -5.52 0.12 6.87
C ARG A 186 -6.66 0.08 7.87
N GLY A 187 -6.38 0.42 9.13
CA GLY A 187 -7.40 0.61 10.17
C GLY A 187 -7.44 2.04 10.68
N SER A 188 -8.48 2.35 11.47
CA SER A 188 -8.66 3.63 12.14
C SER A 188 -7.67 3.85 13.29
N LYS A 189 -7.12 2.77 13.86
CA LYS A 189 -6.14 2.79 14.96
C LYS A 189 -4.80 2.18 14.56
N ALA A 190 -4.83 0.99 13.95
CA ALA A 190 -3.68 0.31 13.38
C ALA A 190 -4.14 -0.69 12.30
N PRO A 191 -3.26 -1.28 11.49
CA PRO A 191 -3.70 -2.22 10.46
C PRO A 191 -4.27 -3.54 10.98
N PHE A 192 -5.06 -4.16 10.11
CA PHE A 192 -5.46 -5.55 10.23
C PHE A 192 -4.62 -6.40 9.30
N TYR A 193 -4.29 -7.62 9.71
CA TYR A 193 -3.57 -8.58 8.89
C TYR A 193 -4.40 -9.83 8.71
N ALA A 194 -4.43 -10.41 7.51
CA ALA A 194 -5.08 -11.70 7.31
C ALA A 194 -4.42 -12.78 8.19
N ALA A 195 -5.23 -13.65 8.78
CA ALA A 195 -4.78 -14.77 9.58
C ALA A 195 -5.37 -16.06 9.04
N TYR A 196 -4.50 -17.05 8.82
CA TYR A 196 -4.85 -18.33 8.22
C TYR A 196 -4.76 -19.46 9.24
N SER A 197 -5.52 -20.53 9.00
CA SER A 197 -5.50 -21.73 9.84
C SER A 197 -4.49 -22.80 9.40
N ASP A 198 -3.88 -22.60 8.23
CA ASP A 198 -2.86 -23.45 7.62
C ASP A 198 -1.59 -22.65 7.29
N GLU A 199 -0.48 -23.36 7.07
CA GLU A 199 0.83 -22.75 6.82
C GLU A 199 1.03 -22.25 5.37
N ASP A 200 0.19 -22.72 4.45
CA ASP A 200 0.24 -22.37 3.03
C ASP A 200 -0.49 -21.04 2.75
N GLY A 201 -1.45 -20.67 3.60
CA GLY A 201 -2.27 -19.47 3.49
C GLY A 201 -3.52 -19.65 2.65
N ASP A 202 -4.06 -20.88 2.60
CA ASP A 202 -5.22 -21.22 1.77
C ASP A 202 -6.56 -21.08 2.53
N ASP A 203 -6.57 -21.33 3.84
CA ASP A 203 -7.76 -21.36 4.69
C ASP A 203 -7.81 -20.13 5.63
N LEU A 204 -8.42 -19.04 5.14
CA LEU A 204 -8.60 -17.81 5.91
C LEU A 204 -9.43 -18.06 7.18
N TYR A 205 -8.83 -17.78 8.34
CA TYR A 205 -9.51 -17.82 9.64
C TYR A 205 -10.27 -16.52 9.92
N GLY A 206 -9.65 -15.38 9.62
CA GLY A 206 -10.16 -14.05 9.91
C GLY A 206 -9.03 -13.02 9.89
N TYR A 207 -9.16 -11.95 10.68
CA TYR A 207 -8.16 -10.88 10.73
C TYR A 207 -7.56 -10.70 12.13
N PHE A 208 -6.26 -10.45 12.15
CA PHE A 208 -5.49 -10.07 13.32
C PHE A 208 -5.46 -8.53 13.43
N CYS A 209 -5.97 -8.00 14.54
CA CYS A 209 -5.90 -6.58 14.87
C CYS A 209 -4.56 -6.26 15.55
N SER A 210 -3.65 -5.57 14.86
CA SER A 210 -2.34 -5.20 15.43
C SER A 210 -2.44 -4.25 16.61
N ASN A 211 -3.46 -3.38 16.65
CA ASN A 211 -3.62 -2.39 17.72
C ASN A 211 -3.75 -3.02 19.13
N CYS A 212 -4.46 -4.15 19.25
CA CYS A 212 -4.66 -4.82 20.54
C CYS A 212 -4.23 -6.28 20.54
N ALA A 213 -3.55 -6.72 19.48
CA ALA A 213 -3.11 -8.09 19.27
C ALA A 213 -4.23 -9.14 19.42
N SER A 214 -5.42 -8.85 18.90
CA SER A 214 -6.60 -9.73 19.01
C SER A 214 -6.99 -10.33 17.66
N PHE A 215 -7.57 -11.53 17.70
CA PHE A 215 -8.24 -12.17 16.57
C PHE A 215 -9.77 -12.06 16.66
N ASP A 216 -10.31 -11.42 17.71
CA ASP A 216 -11.74 -11.17 17.84
C ASP A 216 -12.15 -9.98 16.95
N THR A 217 -12.37 -10.32 15.68
CA THR A 217 -12.78 -9.38 14.64
C THR A 217 -14.06 -9.85 13.97
N ALA A 218 -14.88 -8.89 13.57
CA ALA A 218 -16.10 -9.12 12.82
C ALA A 218 -15.98 -8.45 11.45
N MET A 219 -16.28 -9.21 10.39
CA MET A 219 -16.42 -8.68 9.04
C MET A 219 -17.85 -8.92 8.56
N ASP A 220 -18.51 -7.89 8.06
CA ASP A 220 -19.84 -8.02 7.47
C ASP A 220 -19.80 -8.32 5.97
N SER A 221 -20.97 -8.48 5.36
CA SER A 221 -21.11 -8.77 3.93
C SER A 221 -20.70 -7.62 3.01
N MET A 222 -20.43 -6.44 3.56
CA MET A 222 -19.93 -5.27 2.85
C MET A 222 -18.42 -5.07 3.11
N GLU A 223 -17.73 -6.12 3.56
CA GLU A 223 -16.30 -6.12 3.87
C GLU A 223 -15.87 -5.07 4.92
N ARG A 224 -16.82 -4.59 5.72
CA ARG A 224 -16.53 -3.71 6.85
C ARG A 224 -16.03 -4.57 7.99
N LEU A 225 -14.75 -4.37 8.31
CA LEU A 225 -14.04 -5.09 9.35
C LEU A 225 -13.90 -4.22 10.60
N GLU A 226 -14.30 -4.75 11.75
CA GLU A 226 -14.16 -4.12 13.07
C GLU A 226 -13.54 -5.11 14.07
N CYS A 227 -12.66 -4.60 14.94
CA CYS A 227 -12.17 -5.35 16.10
C CYS A 227 -13.12 -5.18 17.28
N ASN A 228 -13.65 -6.29 17.79
CA ASN A 228 -14.62 -6.30 18.89
C ASN A 228 -14.00 -5.83 20.22
N ASP A 229 -12.69 -6.02 20.41
CA ASP A 229 -12.00 -5.67 21.66
C ASP A 229 -11.66 -4.18 21.79
N CYS A 230 -11.21 -3.56 20.69
CA CYS A 230 -10.71 -2.18 20.72
C CYS A 230 -11.45 -1.21 19.82
N GLY A 231 -12.41 -1.66 19.00
CA GLY A 231 -13.15 -0.80 18.07
C GLY A 231 -12.29 -0.19 16.96
N ASN A 232 -11.16 -0.83 16.62
CA ASN A 232 -10.43 -0.52 15.40
C ASN A 232 -11.32 -0.88 14.20
N GLN A 233 -11.35 -0.07 13.15
CA GLN A 233 -12.20 -0.26 11.98
C GLN A 233 -11.37 -0.16 10.71
N LYS A 234 -11.56 -1.08 9.75
CA LYS A 234 -10.91 -1.04 8.44
C LYS A 234 -11.30 0.26 7.73
N LYS A 235 -10.29 1.00 7.28
CA LYS A 235 -10.43 2.14 6.37
C LYS A 235 -10.57 1.61 4.94
N PRO A 236 -11.18 2.37 4.02
CA PRO A 236 -11.31 1.98 2.61
C PRO A 236 -9.97 1.62 1.97
N VAL A 237 -10.02 0.68 1.02
CA VAL A 237 -8.83 0.21 0.29
C VAL A 237 -8.32 1.29 -0.67
N ARG A 238 -7.07 1.14 -1.12
CA ARG A 238 -6.37 2.15 -1.94
C ARG A 238 -7.10 2.56 -3.22
N TRP A 239 -7.91 1.67 -3.78
CA TRP A 239 -8.67 1.87 -5.02
C TRP A 239 -10.16 2.15 -4.81
N ASP A 240 -10.62 2.13 -3.56
CA ASP A 240 -12.04 2.24 -3.28
C ASP A 240 -12.53 3.66 -3.64
N ALA A 241 -13.25 3.75 -4.76
CA ALA A 241 -13.89 4.96 -5.23
C ALA A 241 -15.34 5.09 -4.72
N SER A 242 -15.76 4.30 -3.72
CA SER A 242 -17.15 4.27 -3.23
C SER A 242 -17.53 5.50 -2.36
N TYR A 243 -17.11 6.70 -2.75
CA TYR A 243 -17.52 7.96 -2.13
C TYR A 243 -18.56 8.73 -2.98
N LEU A 244 -19.53 8.01 -3.55
CA LEU A 244 -20.72 8.60 -4.18
C LEU A 244 -21.98 8.37 -3.33
#